data_AF-A0A5P8K3G9-F1
#
_entry.id   AF-A0A5P8K3G9-F1
#
_cell.length_a   1.000
_cell.length_b   1.000
_cell.length_c   1.000
_cell.angle_alpha   90.00
_cell.angle_beta   90.00
_cell.angle_gamma   90.00
#
_symmetry.space_group_name_H-M   'P 1'
#
loop_
_entity.id
_entity.type
_entity.pdbx_description
1 polymer ?
#
loop_
_entity_poly.entity_id
_entity_poly.type
_entity_poly.pdbx_seq_one_letter_code
_entity_poly.pdbx_strand_id
1 'polypeptide(L)'
;MTTKHPHKTALVLIDVENAFGTLAQRSVAVTRLAALLEHVPAQAQVVAACPPARIRPDVKQALADQGVKVLSAGIGPNAADKVLLNRARQAAANGVTHFTVVSADAAFATLAALGELHVLAWDRQPVGKTLAKAATVHRISRHHSAPASASAQPAAIPRVPRPAPQRFAPAPASPPPSAPDSPPIPRWSTAAFGVGALFCGGLAFGTGTALGSRLVHLALDAATRPRP
;
A
#
# COMPACT_ATOMS: atom_id res chain seq x y z
N MET A 1 -19.46 -23.97 -28.51
CA MET A 1 -18.67 -22.72 -28.45
C MET A 1 -18.83 -22.12 -27.06
N THR A 2 -17.93 -22.44 -26.12
CA THR A 2 -17.94 -21.86 -24.78
C THR A 2 -17.20 -20.53 -24.82
N THR A 3 -17.93 -19.43 -24.68
CA THR A 3 -17.36 -18.09 -24.54
C THR A 3 -16.56 -18.03 -23.24
N LYS A 4 -15.26 -18.29 -23.36
CA LYS A 4 -14.26 -18.20 -22.28
C LYS A 4 -14.36 -16.80 -21.68
N HIS A 5 -14.99 -16.65 -20.53
CA HIS A 5 -15.11 -15.37 -19.83
C HIS A 5 -13.70 -14.96 -19.39
N PRO A 6 -13.05 -13.97 -20.04
CA PRO A 6 -11.60 -13.84 -19.94
C PRO A 6 -11.10 -13.24 -18.61
N HIS A 7 -11.99 -12.77 -17.73
CA HIS A 7 -11.60 -11.89 -16.62
C HIS A 7 -12.17 -12.28 -15.24
N LYS A 8 -12.70 -13.50 -15.07
CA LYS A 8 -13.20 -13.97 -13.76
C LYS A 8 -12.10 -14.30 -12.74
N THR A 9 -10.83 -14.10 -13.11
CA THR A 9 -9.64 -14.55 -12.36
C THR A 9 -8.52 -13.50 -12.41
N ALA A 10 -8.82 -12.27 -11.97
CA ALA A 10 -7.84 -11.21 -11.79
C ALA A 10 -7.69 -10.84 -10.30
N LEU A 11 -6.46 -10.53 -9.89
CA LEU A 11 -6.13 -10.10 -8.53
C LEU A 11 -5.33 -8.80 -8.56
N VAL A 12 -5.83 -7.80 -7.83
CA VAL A 12 -5.14 -6.53 -7.55
C VAL A 12 -4.49 -6.60 -6.18
N LEU A 13 -3.20 -6.30 -6.12
CA LEU A 13 -2.36 -6.33 -4.92
C LEU A 13 -1.89 -4.91 -4.62
N ILE A 14 -2.35 -4.35 -3.51
CA ILE A 14 -2.03 -2.98 -3.11
C ILE A 14 -1.07 -3.00 -1.92
N ASP A 15 0.14 -2.49 -2.12
CA ASP A 15 0.97 -2.09 -0.99
C ASP A 15 0.50 -0.70 -0.54
N VAL A 16 -0.10 -0.64 0.65
CA VAL A 16 -0.71 0.59 1.20
C VAL A 16 0.31 1.72 1.30
N GLU A 17 1.55 1.42 1.68
CA GLU A 17 2.58 2.45 1.87
C GLU A 17 3.03 3.01 0.53
N ASN A 18 3.21 2.16 -0.48
CA ASN A 18 3.57 2.61 -1.83
C ASN A 18 2.41 3.32 -2.56
N ALA A 19 1.17 2.87 -2.36
CA ALA A 19 -0.01 3.44 -3.01
C ALA A 19 -0.42 4.78 -2.38
N PHE A 20 -0.53 4.84 -1.06
CA PHE A 20 -1.14 5.97 -0.36
C PHE A 20 -0.12 6.81 0.42
N GLY A 21 1.03 6.25 0.74
CA GLY A 21 2.01 6.82 1.68
C GLY A 21 1.77 6.33 3.11
N THR A 22 2.82 6.34 3.93
CA THR A 22 2.75 5.98 5.35
C THR A 22 1.75 6.89 6.07
N LEU A 23 0.79 6.29 6.79
CA LEU A 23 -0.22 7.02 7.58
C LEU A 23 -1.00 8.09 6.80
N ALA A 24 -1.26 7.84 5.51
CA ALA A 24 -2.05 8.72 4.65
C ALA A 24 -3.36 9.14 5.31
N GLN A 25 -3.82 10.37 5.06
CA GLN A 25 -5.14 10.82 5.51
C GLN A 25 -6.24 10.06 4.74
N ARG A 26 -7.42 9.87 5.37
CA ARG A 26 -8.57 9.20 4.74
C ARG A 26 -8.93 9.78 3.38
N SER A 27 -8.99 11.10 3.24
CA SER A 27 -9.30 11.77 1.97
C SER A 27 -8.31 11.41 0.86
N VAL A 28 -7.01 11.46 1.17
CA VAL A 28 -5.94 11.08 0.23
C VAL A 28 -6.05 9.62 -0.18
N ALA A 29 -6.29 8.70 0.76
CA ALA A 29 -6.43 7.28 0.48
C ALA A 29 -7.65 6.99 -0.41
N VAL A 30 -8.79 7.62 -0.14
CA VAL A 30 -10.02 7.46 -0.95
C VAL A 30 -9.83 7.99 -2.36
N THR A 31 -9.31 9.21 -2.52
CA THR A 31 -9.08 9.80 -3.85
C THR A 31 -8.11 8.96 -4.67
N ARG A 32 -7.01 8.51 -4.06
CA ARG A 32 -6.04 7.65 -4.75
C ARG A 32 -6.60 6.27 -5.05
N LEU A 33 -7.40 5.69 -4.16
CA LEU A 33 -8.04 4.40 -4.43
C LEU A 33 -8.98 4.52 -5.63
N ALA A 34 -9.81 5.55 -5.69
CA ALA A 34 -10.69 5.79 -6.84
C ALA A 34 -9.90 5.85 -8.16
N ALA A 35 -8.83 6.64 -8.21
CA ALA A 35 -7.93 6.73 -9.35
C ALA A 35 -7.30 5.38 -9.76
N LEU A 36 -6.90 4.57 -8.78
CA LEU A 36 -6.35 3.24 -9.03
C LEU A 36 -7.42 2.32 -9.63
N LEU A 37 -8.64 2.36 -9.08
CA LEU A 37 -9.73 1.47 -9.48
C LEU A 37 -10.26 1.76 -10.90
N GLU A 38 -10.06 2.98 -11.43
CA GLU A 38 -10.36 3.29 -12.84
C GLU A 38 -9.52 2.48 -13.83
N HIS A 39 -8.38 1.93 -13.39
CA HIS A 39 -7.47 1.17 -14.23
C HIS A 39 -7.47 -0.34 -13.95
N VAL A 40 -8.31 -0.83 -13.04
CA VAL A 40 -8.39 -2.27 -12.74
C VAL A 40 -9.63 -2.90 -13.38
N PRO A 41 -9.58 -4.19 -13.75
CA PRO A 41 -10.77 -4.88 -14.22
C PRO A 41 -11.87 -4.87 -13.16
N ALA A 42 -13.11 -4.54 -13.54
CA ALA A 42 -14.23 -4.37 -12.62
C ALA A 42 -14.55 -5.62 -11.75
N GLN A 43 -14.16 -6.81 -12.22
CA GLN A 43 -14.40 -8.09 -11.52
C GLN A 43 -13.19 -8.58 -10.71
N ALA A 44 -12.10 -7.81 -10.67
CA ALA A 44 -10.89 -8.22 -9.98
C ALA A 44 -11.09 -8.25 -8.46
N GLN A 45 -10.52 -9.24 -7.79
CA GLN A 45 -10.40 -9.22 -6.33
C GLN A 45 -9.35 -8.18 -5.95
N VAL A 46 -9.66 -7.30 -4.99
CA VAL A 46 -8.70 -6.28 -4.53
C VAL A 46 -8.26 -6.58 -3.11
N VAL A 47 -6.95 -6.74 -2.94
CA VAL A 47 -6.32 -7.05 -1.67
C VAL A 47 -5.25 -6.00 -1.38
N ALA A 48 -5.25 -5.45 -0.17
CA ALA A 48 -4.21 -4.56 0.31
C ALA A 48 -3.43 -5.20 1.47
N ALA A 49 -2.17 -4.82 1.67
CA ALA A 49 -1.42 -5.22 2.86
C ALA A 49 -0.67 -4.04 3.47
N CYS A 50 -0.60 -4.01 4.80
CA CYS A 50 0.14 -3.03 5.58
C CYS A 50 0.38 -3.55 7.00
N PRO A 51 1.50 -3.18 7.66
CA PRO A 51 1.63 -3.36 9.10
C PRO A 51 0.55 -2.57 9.86
N PRO A 52 -0.10 -3.12 10.91
CA PRO A 52 -1.17 -2.43 11.65
C PRO A 52 -0.79 -1.04 12.15
N ALA A 53 0.46 -0.84 12.57
CA ALA A 53 0.96 0.45 13.06
C ALA A 53 1.13 1.51 11.96
N ARG A 54 1.01 1.14 10.67
CA ARG A 54 1.28 2.01 9.51
C ARG A 54 0.04 2.36 8.70
N ILE A 55 -1.12 1.85 9.11
CA ILE A 55 -2.42 2.19 8.56
C ILE A 55 -3.31 2.79 9.64
N ARG A 56 -3.90 3.95 9.35
CA ARG A 56 -4.87 4.55 10.27
C ARG A 56 -6.18 3.73 10.25
N PRO A 57 -6.88 3.58 11.38
CA PRO A 57 -8.14 2.83 11.43
C PRO A 57 -9.22 3.36 10.45
N ASP A 58 -9.32 4.68 10.29
CA ASP A 58 -10.27 5.34 9.38
C ASP A 58 -9.95 5.09 7.90
N VAL A 59 -8.66 4.99 7.54
CA VAL A 59 -8.21 4.57 6.21
C VAL A 59 -8.55 3.11 5.98
N LYS A 60 -8.23 2.22 6.93
CA LYS A 60 -8.55 0.79 6.82
C LYS A 60 -10.05 0.57 6.58
N GLN A 61 -10.89 1.29 7.32
CA GLN A 61 -12.34 1.25 7.12
C GLN A 61 -12.73 1.75 5.73
N ALA A 62 -12.21 2.90 5.29
CA ALA A 62 -12.53 3.45 3.97
C ALA A 62 -12.12 2.52 2.81
N LEU A 63 -11.01 1.79 2.93
CA LEU A 63 -10.62 0.77 1.96
C LEU A 63 -11.63 -0.40 1.95
N ALA A 64 -12.05 -0.87 3.13
CA ALA A 64 -13.02 -1.94 3.27
C ALA A 64 -14.40 -1.56 2.71
N ASP A 65 -14.84 -0.33 2.93
CA ASP A 65 -16.10 0.23 2.39
C ASP A 65 -16.11 0.20 0.84
N GLN A 66 -14.94 0.20 0.21
CA GLN A 66 -14.75 0.10 -1.25
C GLN A 66 -14.47 -1.34 -1.71
N GLY A 67 -14.72 -2.34 -0.88
CA GLY A 67 -14.54 -3.76 -1.21
C GLY A 67 -13.09 -4.26 -1.17
N VAL A 68 -12.14 -3.46 -0.66
CA VAL A 68 -10.73 -3.87 -0.55
C VAL A 68 -10.54 -4.74 0.69
N LYS A 69 -10.05 -5.96 0.51
CA LYS A 69 -9.65 -6.82 1.63
C LYS A 69 -8.29 -6.41 2.16
N VAL A 70 -8.24 -5.78 3.33
CA VAL A 70 -6.98 -5.36 3.98
C VAL A 70 -6.41 -6.49 4.84
N LEU A 71 -5.23 -6.99 4.47
CA LEU A 71 -4.45 -7.98 5.21
C LEU A 71 -3.48 -7.29 6.17
N SER A 72 -3.37 -7.83 7.37
CA SER A 72 -2.36 -7.40 8.35
C SER A 72 -1.01 -8.00 7.99
N ALA A 73 0.00 -7.15 7.77
CA ALA A 73 1.38 -7.59 7.69
C ALA A 73 2.02 -7.69 9.08
N GLY A 74 3.00 -8.59 9.21
CA GLY A 74 3.82 -8.67 10.42
C GLY A 74 4.75 -7.44 10.59
N ILE A 75 5.65 -7.54 11.57
CA ILE A 75 6.70 -6.54 11.79
C ILE A 75 7.93 -6.92 10.96
N GLY A 76 8.62 -5.92 10.42
CA GLY A 76 9.91 -6.09 9.76
C GLY A 76 9.94 -5.58 8.32
N PRO A 77 11.13 -5.56 7.70
CA PRO A 77 11.28 -5.11 6.32
C PRO A 77 10.47 -6.02 5.38
N ASN A 78 9.81 -5.40 4.42
CA ASN A 78 9.08 -6.07 3.34
C ASN A 78 7.98 -7.01 3.83
N ALA A 79 7.44 -6.77 5.04
CA ALA A 79 6.39 -7.61 5.62
C ALA A 79 5.11 -7.58 4.76
N ALA A 80 4.74 -6.40 4.22
CA ALA A 80 3.61 -6.26 3.31
C ALA A 80 3.85 -7.05 2.01
N ASP A 81 5.03 -6.94 1.40
CA ASP A 81 5.39 -7.67 0.18
C ASP A 81 5.28 -9.17 0.35
N LYS A 82 5.80 -9.71 1.45
CA LYS A 82 5.72 -11.15 1.76
C LYS A 82 4.26 -11.62 1.83
N VAL A 83 3.38 -10.85 2.47
CA VAL A 83 1.95 -11.17 2.57
C VAL A 83 1.28 -11.12 1.19
N LEU A 84 1.54 -10.09 0.39
CA LEU A 84 0.95 -9.92 -0.94
C LEU A 84 1.44 -11.02 -1.90
N LEU A 85 2.74 -11.33 -1.91
CA LEU A 85 3.31 -12.41 -2.72
C LEU A 85 2.76 -13.79 -2.33
N ASN A 86 2.60 -14.06 -1.03
CA ASN A 86 1.95 -15.28 -0.56
C ASN A 86 0.49 -15.36 -1.04
N ARG A 87 -0.27 -14.25 -0.95
CA ARG A 87 -1.65 -14.20 -1.43
C ARG A 87 -1.74 -14.41 -2.94
N ALA A 88 -0.82 -13.84 -3.71
CA ALA A 88 -0.74 -14.02 -5.16
C ALA A 88 -0.48 -15.48 -5.54
N ARG A 89 0.47 -16.15 -4.87
CA ARG A 89 0.74 -17.59 -5.07
C ARG A 89 -0.48 -18.45 -4.76
N GLN A 90 -1.17 -18.18 -3.65
CA GLN A 90 -2.42 -18.89 -3.32
C GLN A 90 -3.49 -18.65 -4.38
N ALA A 91 -3.63 -17.43 -4.89
CA ALA A 91 -4.59 -17.13 -5.95
C ALA A 91 -4.22 -17.82 -7.26
N ALA A 92 -2.94 -17.88 -7.62
CA ALA A 92 -2.44 -18.59 -8.78
C ALA A 92 -2.76 -20.10 -8.71
N ALA A 93 -2.57 -20.71 -7.53
CA ALA A 93 -2.95 -22.11 -7.30
C ALA A 93 -4.47 -22.35 -7.45
N ASN A 94 -5.29 -21.30 -7.38
CA ASN A 94 -6.73 -21.33 -7.62
C ASN A 94 -7.12 -20.84 -9.03
N GLY A 95 -6.16 -20.74 -9.95
CA GLY A 95 -6.41 -20.40 -11.36
C GLY A 95 -6.40 -18.90 -11.70
N VAL A 96 -5.96 -18.02 -10.79
CA VAL A 96 -5.72 -16.61 -11.12
C VAL A 96 -4.46 -16.48 -11.98
N THR A 97 -4.58 -15.88 -13.16
CA THR A 97 -3.47 -15.70 -14.11
C THR A 97 -3.21 -14.24 -14.49
N HIS A 98 -4.01 -13.29 -13.98
CA HIS A 98 -3.81 -11.86 -14.21
C HIS A 98 -3.59 -11.15 -12.88
N PHE A 99 -2.42 -10.51 -12.75
CA PHE A 99 -2.01 -9.81 -11.55
C PHE A 99 -1.80 -8.33 -11.85
N THR A 100 -2.39 -7.47 -11.03
CA THR A 100 -2.12 -6.02 -11.05
C THR A 100 -1.53 -5.63 -9.71
N VAL A 101 -0.32 -5.06 -9.72
CA VAL A 101 0.37 -4.64 -8.50
C VAL A 101 0.39 -3.12 -8.42
N VAL A 102 -0.06 -2.57 -7.30
CA VAL A 102 0.09 -1.16 -6.94
C VAL A 102 1.30 -1.02 -6.00
N SER A 103 2.49 -1.16 -6.57
CA SER A 103 3.78 -1.01 -5.89
C SER A 103 4.89 -0.79 -6.93
N ALA A 104 5.97 -0.16 -6.52
CA ALA A 104 7.17 0.05 -7.33
C ALA A 104 8.31 -0.95 -7.01
N ASP A 105 8.12 -1.84 -6.05
CA ASP A 105 9.17 -2.73 -5.54
C ASP A 105 9.54 -3.85 -6.53
N ALA A 106 10.85 -4.07 -6.72
CA ALA A 106 11.37 -5.10 -7.62
C ALA A 106 10.97 -6.54 -7.24
N ALA A 107 10.64 -6.81 -5.97
CA ALA A 107 10.25 -8.15 -5.49
C ALA A 107 9.00 -8.71 -6.19
N PHE A 108 8.08 -7.83 -6.62
CA PHE A 108 6.86 -8.22 -7.33
C PHE A 108 7.11 -8.74 -8.75
N ALA A 109 8.32 -8.56 -9.30
CA ALA A 109 8.67 -9.11 -10.61
C ALA A 109 8.53 -10.64 -10.67
N THR A 110 8.62 -11.31 -9.53
CA THR A 110 8.43 -12.77 -9.40
C THR A 110 7.03 -13.24 -9.81
N LEU A 111 6.03 -12.36 -9.80
CA LEU A 111 4.66 -12.70 -10.20
C LEU A 111 4.51 -12.94 -11.70
N ALA A 112 5.42 -12.44 -12.53
CA ALA A 112 5.40 -12.69 -13.98
C ALA A 112 5.58 -14.17 -14.33
N ALA A 113 6.16 -14.97 -13.44
CA ALA A 113 6.24 -16.43 -13.59
C ALA A 113 4.89 -17.14 -13.33
N LEU A 114 3.92 -16.45 -12.72
CA LEU A 114 2.60 -17.00 -12.38
C LEU A 114 1.52 -16.63 -13.40
N GLY A 115 1.79 -15.64 -14.27
CA GLY A 115 0.82 -15.15 -15.25
C GLY A 115 1.15 -13.76 -15.79
N GLU A 116 0.16 -13.11 -16.38
CA GLU A 116 0.27 -11.74 -16.88
C GLU A 116 0.38 -10.76 -15.70
N LEU A 117 1.39 -9.89 -15.76
CA LEU A 117 1.70 -8.93 -14.70
C LEU A 117 1.60 -7.50 -15.22
N HIS A 118 0.71 -6.73 -14.59
CA HIS A 118 0.61 -5.29 -14.74
C HIS A 118 1.05 -4.57 -13.47
N VAL A 119 1.61 -3.38 -13.63
CA VAL A 119 2.01 -2.52 -12.51
C VAL A 119 1.31 -1.18 -12.66
N LEU A 120 0.60 -0.77 -11.62
CA LEU A 120 0.10 0.59 -11.49
C LEU A 120 1.09 1.39 -10.63
N ALA A 121 1.71 2.40 -11.23
CA ALA A 121 2.63 3.28 -10.53
C ALA A 121 2.23 4.73 -10.74
N TRP A 122 2.39 5.56 -9.71
CA TRP A 122 2.13 6.98 -9.86
C TRP A 122 3.09 7.61 -10.87
N ASP A 123 2.66 8.71 -11.49
CA ASP A 123 3.50 9.50 -12.38
C ASP A 123 4.81 9.87 -11.67
N ARG A 124 5.91 9.72 -12.41
CA ARG A 124 7.28 9.95 -11.94
C ARG A 124 7.73 9.09 -10.75
N GLN A 125 6.95 8.09 -10.32
CA GLN A 125 7.42 7.13 -9.31
C GLN A 125 8.51 6.24 -9.92
N PRO A 126 9.73 6.17 -9.36
CA PRO A 126 10.72 5.23 -9.86
C PRO A 126 10.19 3.80 -9.65
N VAL A 127 10.20 2.98 -10.70
CA VAL A 127 9.82 1.56 -10.62
C VAL A 127 11.10 0.74 -10.68
N GLY A 128 11.22 -0.27 -9.82
CA GLY A 128 12.39 -1.16 -9.80
C GLY A 128 12.67 -1.74 -11.19
N LYS A 129 13.93 -1.70 -11.63
CA LYS A 129 14.33 -2.10 -13.00
C LYS A 129 13.87 -3.52 -13.37
N THR A 130 13.97 -4.46 -12.43
CA THR A 130 13.52 -5.84 -12.63
C THR A 130 12.01 -5.94 -12.81
N LEU A 131 11.24 -5.18 -12.03
CA LEU A 131 9.78 -5.13 -12.16
C LEU A 131 9.36 -4.48 -13.48
N ALA A 132 9.98 -3.36 -13.85
CA ALA A 132 9.70 -2.68 -15.12
C ALA A 132 10.00 -3.55 -16.35
N LYS A 133 10.94 -4.49 -16.26
CA LYS A 133 11.22 -5.45 -17.34
C LYS A 133 10.22 -6.61 -17.38
N ALA A 134 9.69 -7.01 -16.23
CA ALA A 134 8.83 -8.18 -16.09
C ALA A 134 7.33 -7.89 -16.29
N ALA A 135 6.93 -6.62 -16.33
CA ALA A 135 5.53 -6.21 -16.30
C ALA A 135 5.20 -5.09 -17.29
N THR A 136 3.94 -5.01 -17.71
CA THR A 136 3.42 -3.81 -18.37
C THR A 136 3.14 -2.74 -17.31
N VAL A 137 3.85 -1.61 -17.37
CA VAL A 137 3.74 -0.52 -16.41
C VAL A 137 2.75 0.54 -16.89
N HIS A 138 1.69 0.76 -16.12
CA HIS A 138 0.72 1.83 -16.30
C HIS A 138 1.01 2.96 -15.33
N ARG A 139 1.05 4.18 -15.86
CA ARG A 139 1.35 5.39 -15.10
C ARG A 139 0.06 6.16 -14.81
N ILE A 140 -0.14 6.51 -13.55
CA ILE A 140 -1.36 7.17 -13.07
C ILE A 140 -1.01 8.56 -12.57
N SER A 141 -1.77 9.56 -13.01
CA SER A 141 -1.55 10.93 -12.58
C SER A 141 -1.76 11.10 -11.08
N ARG A 142 -0.80 11.77 -10.41
CA ARG A 142 -0.93 12.12 -8.99
C ARG A 142 -1.91 13.27 -8.76
N HIS A 143 -2.12 14.09 -9.79
CA HIS A 143 -2.97 15.26 -9.73
C HIS A 143 -4.41 14.89 -10.07
N HIS A 144 -5.08 14.18 -9.17
CA HIS A 144 -6.52 14.34 -9.07
C HIS A 144 -6.75 15.58 -8.23
N SER A 145 -6.59 16.74 -8.88
CA SER A 145 -7.27 17.93 -8.39
C SER A 145 -8.74 17.55 -8.34
N ALA A 146 -9.33 17.51 -7.14
CA ALA A 146 -10.78 17.51 -7.02
C ALA A 146 -11.25 18.60 -8.00
N PRO A 147 -12.21 18.33 -8.91
CA PRO A 147 -12.72 19.35 -9.80
C PRO A 147 -13.03 20.54 -8.91
N ALA A 148 -12.30 21.65 -9.13
CA ALA A 148 -12.35 22.79 -8.23
C ALA A 148 -13.84 23.08 -8.05
N SER A 149 -14.38 22.78 -6.87
CA SER A 149 -15.77 23.08 -6.55
C SER A 149 -15.90 24.53 -6.94
N ALA A 150 -16.62 24.78 -8.03
CA ALA A 150 -16.66 26.08 -8.68
C ALA A 150 -16.82 27.06 -7.54
N SER A 151 -15.78 27.86 -7.29
CA SER A 151 -15.77 28.79 -6.18
C SER A 151 -17.10 29.51 -6.30
N ALA A 152 -18.02 29.20 -5.40
CA ALA A 152 -19.20 29.99 -5.20
C ALA A 152 -18.60 31.31 -4.75
N GLN A 153 -18.36 32.16 -5.74
CA GLN A 153 -17.92 33.52 -5.58
C GLN A 153 -18.81 34.04 -4.47
N PRO A 154 -18.26 34.37 -3.28
CA PRO A 154 -19.09 34.72 -2.14
C PRO A 154 -20.00 35.83 -2.62
N ALA A 155 -21.29 35.54 -2.76
CA ALA A 155 -22.28 36.56 -3.04
C ALA A 155 -22.04 37.60 -1.97
N ALA A 156 -21.65 38.80 -2.39
CA ALA A 156 -21.27 39.87 -1.49
C ALA A 156 -22.37 40.00 -0.45
N ILE A 157 -22.11 39.52 0.77
CA ILE A 157 -23.06 39.66 1.87
C ILE A 157 -23.21 41.17 2.05
N PRO A 158 -24.43 41.74 1.93
CA PRO A 158 -24.65 43.14 2.24
C PRO A 158 -24.10 43.39 3.65
N ARG A 159 -23.12 44.30 3.77
CA ARG A 159 -22.59 44.70 5.07
C ARG A 159 -23.73 45.35 5.86
N VAL A 160 -24.37 44.59 6.73
CA VAL A 160 -25.20 45.16 7.79
C VAL A 160 -24.26 45.98 8.68
N PRO A 161 -24.56 47.27 8.94
CA PRO A 161 -23.75 48.10 9.82
C PRO A 161 -23.58 47.41 11.18
N ARG A 162 -22.33 47.15 11.56
CA ARG A 162 -21.98 46.61 12.86
C ARG A 162 -22.40 47.62 13.93
N PRO A 163 -23.31 47.28 14.87
CA PRO A 163 -23.63 48.13 16.01
C PRO A 163 -22.35 48.42 16.82
N ALA A 164 -22.23 49.64 17.32
CA ALA A 164 -21.11 50.07 18.13
C ALA A 164 -20.88 49.11 19.33
N PRO A 165 -19.63 48.81 19.70
CA PRO A 165 -19.34 47.94 20.83
C PRO A 165 -19.86 48.58 22.12
N GLN A 166 -20.89 47.98 22.72
CA GLN A 166 -21.27 48.27 24.09
C GLN A 166 -20.15 47.78 25.01
N ARG A 167 -19.51 48.72 25.73
CA ARG A 167 -18.61 48.43 26.85
C ARG A 167 -19.42 47.74 27.94
N PHE A 168 -19.29 46.42 28.05
CA PHE A 168 -19.70 45.70 29.25
C PHE A 168 -18.70 45.94 30.36
N ALA A 169 -19.19 46.28 31.54
CA ALA A 169 -18.41 46.39 32.76
C ALA A 169 -17.83 45.02 33.16
N PRO A 170 -16.61 44.96 33.70
CA PRO A 170 -16.00 43.70 34.12
C PRO A 170 -16.76 43.10 35.31
N ALA A 171 -17.19 41.84 35.17
CA ALA A 171 -17.74 41.06 36.27
C ALA A 171 -16.62 40.65 37.27
N PRO A 172 -16.92 40.54 38.58
CA PRO A 172 -15.96 40.09 39.58
C PRO A 172 -15.50 38.66 39.32
N ALA A 173 -14.19 38.43 39.47
CA ALA A 173 -13.54 37.15 39.28
C ALA A 173 -14.06 36.10 40.28
N SER A 174 -14.46 34.94 39.75
CA SER A 174 -14.74 33.76 40.59
C SER A 174 -13.42 33.13 41.08
N PRO A 175 -13.37 32.59 42.31
CA PRO A 175 -12.20 31.90 42.83
C PRO A 175 -11.92 30.59 42.07
N PRO A 176 -10.65 30.15 42.02
CA PRO A 176 -10.26 28.93 41.31
C PRO A 176 -10.82 27.67 41.98
N PRO A 177 -11.23 26.66 41.20
CA PRO A 177 -11.64 25.37 41.74
C PRO A 177 -10.45 24.62 42.36
N SER A 178 -10.69 24.00 43.51
CA SER A 178 -9.74 23.12 44.20
C SER A 178 -9.35 21.94 43.29
N ALA A 179 -8.04 21.65 43.25
CA ALA A 179 -7.49 20.54 42.49
C ALA A 179 -8.06 19.19 43.00
N PRO A 180 -8.43 18.26 42.10
CA PRO A 180 -8.81 16.91 42.50
C PRO A 180 -7.58 16.10 42.92
N ASP A 181 -7.71 15.41 44.05
CA ASP A 181 -6.76 14.41 44.55
C ASP A 181 -6.47 13.36 43.46
N SER A 182 -5.20 13.27 43.09
CA SER A 182 -4.73 12.26 42.15
C SER A 182 -4.65 10.90 42.86
N PRO A 183 -5.27 9.83 42.34
CA PRO A 183 -5.12 8.49 42.90
C PRO A 183 -3.71 7.93 42.68
N PRO A 184 -3.24 7.01 43.55
CA PRO A 184 -1.90 6.44 43.47
C PRO A 184 -1.71 5.61 42.19
N ILE A 185 -0.60 5.87 41.49
CA ILE A 185 -0.20 5.14 40.28
C ILE A 185 0.31 3.75 40.69
N PRO A 186 -0.24 2.64 40.14
CA PRO A 186 0.26 1.30 40.41
C PRO A 186 1.62 1.07 39.74
N ARG A 187 2.63 0.72 40.56
CA ARG A 187 3.93 0.22 40.13
C ARG A 187 3.76 -1.20 39.56
N TRP A 188 4.03 -1.39 38.28
CA TRP A 188 4.13 -2.72 37.70
C TRP A 188 5.56 -3.25 37.86
N SER A 189 5.69 -4.25 38.71
CA SER A 189 6.92 -5.02 38.92
C SER A 189 7.28 -5.79 37.65
N THR A 190 8.50 -5.61 37.16
CA THR A 190 9.12 -6.44 36.12
C THR A 190 9.39 -7.84 36.69
N ALA A 191 8.51 -8.80 36.38
CA ALA A 191 8.80 -10.21 36.56
C ALA A 191 9.50 -10.74 35.30
N ALA A 192 10.79 -11.02 35.42
CA ALA A 192 11.55 -11.79 34.46
C ALA A 192 11.05 -13.23 34.46
N PHE A 193 10.50 -13.68 33.32
CA PHE A 193 10.33 -15.10 33.03
C PHE A 193 11.37 -15.52 31.99
N GLY A 194 12.39 -16.20 32.50
CA GLY A 194 13.15 -17.18 31.73
C GLY A 194 12.45 -18.54 31.72
N VAL A 195 13.09 -19.51 31.05
CA VAL A 195 12.63 -20.87 30.67
C VAL A 195 11.79 -20.84 29.39
N GLY A 196 12.17 -21.42 28.26
CA GLY A 196 13.05 -22.55 28.01
C GLY A 196 12.25 -23.55 27.16
N ALA A 197 12.53 -23.63 25.86
CA ALA A 197 12.05 -24.74 25.02
C ALA A 197 13.01 -24.94 23.85
N LEU A 198 13.90 -25.90 24.06
CA LEU A 198 14.58 -26.70 23.05
C LEU A 198 13.53 -27.21 22.03
N PHE A 199 13.74 -26.95 20.74
CA PHE A 199 13.21 -27.83 19.70
C PHE A 199 14.35 -28.17 18.74
N CYS A 200 15.01 -29.29 19.05
CA CYS A 200 15.78 -30.08 18.11
C CYS A 200 14.78 -30.85 17.23
N GLY A 201 14.92 -30.72 15.92
CA GLY A 201 14.11 -31.47 14.95
C GLY A 201 14.41 -30.99 13.54
N GLY A 202 15.61 -31.29 13.05
CA GLY A 202 16.00 -30.98 11.69
C GLY A 202 15.32 -31.86 10.65
N LEU A 203 15.11 -31.30 9.46
CA LEU A 203 15.28 -32.01 8.20
C LEU A 203 15.95 -31.04 7.22
N ALA A 204 17.20 -31.37 6.91
CA ALA A 204 18.00 -30.79 5.84
C ALA A 204 17.38 -31.13 4.49
N PHE A 205 17.27 -30.15 3.58
CA PHE A 205 17.47 -30.32 2.13
C PHE A 205 17.66 -28.95 1.49
N GLY A 206 18.78 -28.76 0.79
CA GLY A 206 18.86 -27.83 -0.33
C GLY A 206 19.69 -26.56 -0.15
N THR A 207 20.97 -26.68 0.15
CA THR A 207 21.96 -25.72 -0.36
C THR A 207 22.02 -25.84 -1.88
N GLY A 208 21.38 -24.92 -2.58
CA GLY A 208 21.45 -24.78 -4.03
C GLY A 208 21.88 -23.36 -4.40
N THR A 209 23.16 -23.24 -4.73
CA THR A 209 23.79 -22.04 -5.30
C THR A 209 23.06 -21.54 -6.54
N ALA A 210 22.74 -20.24 -6.58
CA ALA A 210 22.53 -19.52 -7.83
C ALA A 210 23.22 -18.15 -7.74
N LEU A 211 24.55 -18.19 -7.62
CA LEU A 211 25.43 -17.13 -8.10
C LEU A 211 25.69 -17.40 -9.59
N GLY A 212 25.53 -16.40 -10.45
CA GLY A 212 26.19 -16.36 -11.75
C GLY A 212 25.39 -16.83 -12.97
N SER A 213 24.66 -15.91 -13.59
CA SER A 213 24.58 -15.89 -15.06
C SER A 213 24.59 -14.45 -15.55
N ARG A 214 25.77 -13.84 -15.42
CA ARG A 214 26.24 -12.67 -16.17
C ARG A 214 27.74 -12.84 -16.30
N LEU A 215 28.19 -13.55 -17.33
CA LEU A 215 29.52 -13.49 -17.98
C LEU A 215 29.73 -14.70 -18.94
N VAL A 216 28.79 -14.95 -19.86
CA VAL A 216 29.05 -15.81 -21.05
C VAL A 216 28.38 -15.17 -22.27
N HIS A 217 28.81 -13.95 -22.61
CA HIS A 217 28.48 -13.36 -23.92
C HIS A 217 29.63 -12.50 -24.49
N LEU A 218 30.87 -12.73 -24.06
CA LEU A 218 32.04 -11.97 -24.54
C LEU A 218 33.30 -12.83 -24.82
N ALA A 219 33.14 -14.11 -25.19
CA ALA A 219 34.31 -14.94 -25.53
C ALA A 219 34.07 -15.99 -26.64
N LEU A 220 33.12 -15.77 -27.54
CA LEU A 220 32.93 -16.59 -28.75
C LEU A 220 32.45 -15.69 -29.89
N ASP A 221 33.33 -14.76 -30.30
CA ASP A 221 33.17 -13.99 -31.54
C ASP A 221 34.53 -13.76 -32.21
N ALA A 222 35.34 -14.83 -32.25
CA ALA A 222 36.66 -14.82 -32.89
C ALA A 222 37.00 -16.20 -33.47
N ALA A 223 36.17 -16.70 -34.40
CA ALA A 223 36.60 -17.64 -35.45
C ALA A 223 35.40 -17.96 -36.34
N THR A 224 35.27 -17.25 -37.47
CA THR A 224 34.82 -17.73 -38.80
C THR A 224 34.29 -16.55 -39.63
N ARG A 225 35.19 -15.86 -40.32
CA ARG A 225 34.85 -15.21 -41.60
C ARG A 225 35.65 -15.89 -42.70
N PRO A 226 35.01 -16.55 -43.67
CA PRO A 226 35.65 -16.82 -44.95
C PRO A 226 35.73 -15.51 -45.76
N ARG A 227 36.90 -15.21 -46.33
CA ARG A 227 37.03 -14.21 -47.39
C ARG A 227 36.70 -14.87 -48.74
N PRO A 228 36.00 -14.18 -49.64
CA PRO A 228 35.99 -14.50 -51.07
C PRO A 228 37.35 -14.21 -51.70
#